data_AF-A0A919JXX8-F1
#
_entry.id   AF-A0A919JXX8-F1
#
_cell.length_a   1.000
_cell.length_b   1.000
_cell.length_c   1.000
_cell.angle_alpha   90.00
_cell.angle_beta   90.00
_cell.angle_gamma   90.00
#
_symmetry.space_group_name_H-M   'P 1'
#
loop_
_entity.id
_entity.type
_entity.pdbx_description
1 polymer ?
#
loop_
_entity_poly.entity_id
_entity_poly.type
_entity_poly.pdbx_seq_one_letter_code
_entity_poly.pdbx_strand_id
1 'polypeptide(L)'
;MTITMRGLLEADLAGLRAVADRWEHLVRDIDGTVADLTAGTKDLPHHWTGPAGQAAHERSIRLQVQVGNANVHCDSIRYAISRLADQLEEYQRRLNSVLNQAITVGLHVDEERGRVHIPYDAVPAASVSGGIELAAGPTVNSYQLQIEEILSLANVADRDAAAVLAKHQMGETELPETELEPIHEDIVLATLFYSPDSRAQWWYAQHQLNRDRLTAEYPEVIGSGEGLPTGARDAANRLLLSRTRNELLARQAATPDEAAGQAAVNADRTLSDIADIERRLAEDPDARLLNHYPPTIGKPDPRWDNYPD
;
A
#
# COMPACT_ATOMS: atom_id res chain seq x y z
N MET A 1 -1.45 24.48 10.49
CA MET A 1 -0.47 25.58 10.61
C MET A 1 -0.29 26.18 9.22
N THR A 2 0.31 27.37 9.03
CA THR A 2 0.58 27.84 7.66
C THR A 2 2.06 27.64 7.35
N ILE A 3 2.38 26.80 6.35
CA ILE A 3 3.74 26.57 5.87
C ILE A 3 4.24 27.86 5.21
N THR A 4 5.31 28.41 5.74
CA THR A 4 6.04 29.55 5.17
C THR A 4 7.06 29.08 4.13
N MET A 5 7.57 30.00 3.30
CA MET A 5 8.58 29.65 2.31
C MET A 5 9.85 29.08 2.94
N ARG A 6 10.37 29.73 3.99
CA ARG A 6 11.47 29.20 4.82
C ARG A 6 11.13 27.82 5.41
N GLY A 7 9.94 27.68 5.98
CA GLY A 7 9.49 26.42 6.57
C GLY A 7 9.42 25.27 5.57
N LEU A 8 9.05 25.55 4.31
CA LEU A 8 9.09 24.56 3.24
C LEU A 8 10.52 24.20 2.86
N LEU A 9 11.42 25.18 2.70
CA LEU A 9 12.82 24.93 2.31
C LEU A 9 13.63 24.20 3.39
N GLU A 10 13.34 24.46 4.66
CA GLU A 10 14.04 23.87 5.81
C GLU A 10 13.35 22.63 6.37
N ALA A 11 12.26 22.14 5.75
CA ALA A 11 11.52 20.99 6.25
C ALA A 11 12.41 19.74 6.35
N ASP A 12 12.43 19.12 7.52
CA ASP A 12 13.20 17.90 7.78
C ASP A 12 12.48 16.66 7.21
N LEU A 13 12.66 16.45 5.90
CA LEU A 13 12.07 15.32 5.19
C LEU A 13 12.64 13.96 5.65
N ALA A 14 13.91 13.96 6.06
CA ALA A 14 14.56 12.75 6.59
C ALA A 14 13.95 12.34 7.93
N GLY A 15 13.67 13.31 8.81
CA GLY A 15 12.97 13.09 10.06
C GLY A 15 11.55 12.55 9.85
N LEU A 16 10.79 13.08 8.89
CA LEU A 16 9.46 12.57 8.54
C LEU A 16 9.52 11.11 8.05
N ARG A 17 10.46 10.79 7.15
CA ARG A 17 10.67 9.42 6.67
C ARG A 17 11.06 8.48 7.80
N ALA A 18 11.97 8.89 8.69
CA ALA A 18 12.35 8.09 9.85
C ALA A 18 11.17 7.85 10.83
N VAL A 19 10.22 8.78 10.93
CA VAL A 19 8.98 8.55 11.69
C VAL A 19 8.10 7.52 10.99
N ALA A 20 7.90 7.64 9.68
CA ALA A 20 7.15 6.67 8.90
C ALA A 20 7.75 5.26 9.00
N ASP A 21 9.06 5.11 8.86
CA ASP A 21 9.76 3.83 8.99
C ASP A 21 9.51 3.15 10.35
N ARG A 22 9.42 3.93 11.43
CA ARG A 22 9.09 3.40 12.77
C ARG A 22 7.65 2.90 12.83
N TRP A 23 6.71 3.62 12.24
CA TRP A 23 5.32 3.15 12.14
C TRP A 23 5.22 1.89 11.26
N GLU A 24 5.98 1.83 10.17
CA GLU A 24 6.06 0.63 9.33
C GLU A 24 6.61 -0.57 10.11
N HIS A 25 7.62 -0.37 10.94
CA HIS A 25 8.12 -1.42 11.82
C HIS A 25 7.04 -1.92 12.79
N LEU A 26 6.29 -0.99 13.40
CA LEU A 26 5.17 -1.36 14.28
C LEU A 26 4.06 -2.12 13.54
N VAL A 27 3.69 -1.69 12.33
CA VAL A 27 2.72 -2.38 11.46
C VAL A 27 3.18 -3.82 11.22
N ARG A 28 4.45 -4.01 10.82
CA ARG A 28 5.03 -5.34 10.59
C ARG A 28 5.06 -6.20 11.86
N ASP A 29 5.37 -5.62 13.03
CA ASP A 29 5.38 -6.34 14.30
C ASP A 29 3.96 -6.77 14.74
N ILE A 30 2.96 -5.93 14.52
CA ILE A 30 1.55 -6.24 14.76
C ILE A 30 1.12 -7.39 13.85
N ASP A 31 1.43 -7.32 12.55
CA ASP A 31 1.10 -8.38 11.60
C ASP A 31 1.78 -9.70 11.95
N GLY A 32 3.07 -9.66 12.33
CA GLY A 32 3.81 -10.82 12.81
C GLY A 32 3.18 -11.43 14.07
N THR A 33 2.73 -10.58 15.00
CA THR A 33 2.04 -11.03 16.23
C THR A 33 0.70 -11.72 15.91
N VAL A 34 -0.07 -11.19 14.95
CA VAL A 34 -1.32 -11.81 14.51
C VAL A 34 -1.05 -13.15 13.82
N ALA A 35 -0.02 -13.23 12.97
CA ALA A 35 0.39 -14.47 12.32
C ALA A 35 0.83 -15.53 13.33
N ASP A 36 1.64 -15.17 14.32
CA ASP A 36 2.09 -16.07 15.40
C ASP A 36 0.91 -16.54 16.27
N LEU A 37 0.00 -15.63 16.63
CA LEU A 37 -1.21 -15.98 17.38
C LEU A 37 -2.11 -16.94 16.59
N THR A 38 -2.21 -16.74 15.27
CA THR A 38 -2.97 -17.60 14.37
C THR A 38 -2.33 -18.98 14.29
N ALA A 39 -1.02 -19.04 14.02
CA ALA A 39 -0.26 -20.28 13.92
C ALA A 39 -0.29 -21.09 15.22
N GLY A 40 -0.19 -20.42 16.37
CA GLY A 40 -0.20 -21.06 17.69
C GLY A 40 -1.57 -21.52 18.16
N THR A 41 -2.67 -20.96 17.62
CA THR A 41 -4.04 -21.29 18.07
C THR A 41 -4.88 -22.05 17.03
N LYS A 42 -4.38 -22.26 15.81
CA LYS A 42 -5.10 -22.99 14.76
C LYS A 42 -5.50 -24.43 15.13
N ASP A 43 -4.67 -25.11 15.93
CA ASP A 43 -4.88 -26.52 16.28
C ASP A 43 -5.69 -26.68 17.58
N LEU A 44 -5.95 -25.57 18.29
CA LEU A 44 -6.69 -25.56 19.56
C LEU A 44 -8.05 -26.28 19.46
N PRO A 45 -8.86 -26.07 18.40
CA PRO A 45 -10.15 -26.75 18.26
C PRO A 45 -10.05 -28.28 18.14
N HIS A 46 -8.93 -28.80 17.63
CA HIS A 46 -8.70 -30.24 17.46
C HIS A 46 -8.26 -30.92 18.75
N HIS A 47 -7.66 -30.18 19.69
CA HIS A 47 -7.06 -30.72 20.90
C HIS A 47 -7.80 -30.34 22.19
N TRP A 48 -8.58 -29.25 22.17
CA TRP A 48 -9.32 -28.77 23.32
C TRP A 48 -10.78 -28.54 22.95
N THR A 49 -11.60 -29.57 23.21
CA THR A 49 -13.03 -29.58 22.90
C THR A 49 -13.89 -29.28 24.13
N GLY A 50 -15.17 -28.97 23.91
CA GLY A 50 -16.14 -28.59 24.95
C GLY A 50 -16.28 -27.07 25.14
N PRO A 51 -17.16 -26.63 26.05
CA PRO A 51 -17.53 -25.21 26.16
C PRO A 51 -16.36 -24.26 26.44
N ALA A 52 -15.38 -24.70 27.25
CA ALA A 52 -14.20 -23.90 27.56
C ALA A 52 -13.25 -23.76 26.34
N GLY A 53 -13.08 -24.84 25.57
CA GLY A 53 -12.27 -24.81 24.35
C GLY A 53 -12.90 -23.92 23.26
N GLN A 54 -14.21 -23.99 23.10
CA GLN A 54 -14.95 -23.10 22.20
C GLN A 54 -14.81 -21.63 22.63
N ALA A 55 -14.99 -21.31 23.92
CA ALA A 55 -14.82 -19.96 24.44
C ALA A 55 -13.39 -19.43 24.25
N ALA A 56 -12.37 -20.29 24.41
CA ALA A 56 -10.97 -19.94 24.15
C ALA A 56 -10.72 -19.66 22.66
N HIS A 57 -11.29 -20.47 21.77
CA HIS A 57 -11.19 -20.25 20.32
C HIS A 57 -11.85 -18.93 19.89
N GLU A 58 -13.08 -18.66 20.35
CA GLU A 58 -13.79 -17.41 20.07
C GLU A 58 -13.02 -16.20 20.62
N ARG A 59 -12.40 -16.32 21.81
CA ARG A 59 -11.57 -15.24 22.36
C ARG A 59 -10.29 -15.03 21.54
N SER A 60 -9.66 -16.09 21.05
CA SER A 60 -8.48 -16.00 20.18
C SER A 60 -8.81 -15.24 18.89
N ILE A 61 -9.90 -15.62 18.21
CA ILE A 61 -10.36 -14.93 17.00
C ILE A 61 -10.60 -13.44 17.29
N ARG A 62 -11.35 -13.11 18.35
CA ARG A 62 -11.58 -11.69 18.72
C ARG A 62 -10.29 -10.93 18.99
N LEU A 63 -9.29 -11.57 19.59
CA LEU A 63 -8.00 -10.94 19.86
C LEU A 63 -7.19 -10.73 18.57
N GLN A 64 -7.18 -11.71 17.66
CA GLN A 64 -6.54 -11.57 16.35
C GLN A 64 -7.14 -10.39 15.57
N VAL A 65 -8.47 -10.25 15.56
CA VAL A 65 -9.17 -9.13 14.93
C VAL A 65 -8.81 -7.81 15.61
N GLN A 66 -8.87 -7.76 16.94
CA GLN A 66 -8.55 -6.53 17.67
C GLN A 66 -7.10 -6.08 17.48
N VAL A 67 -6.14 -6.99 17.53
CA VAL A 67 -4.71 -6.66 17.30
C VAL A 67 -4.50 -6.24 15.86
N GLY A 68 -5.08 -6.94 14.89
CA GLY A 68 -4.97 -6.54 13.50
C GLY A 68 -5.68 -5.21 13.18
N ASN A 69 -6.79 -4.87 13.84
CA ASN A 69 -7.45 -3.59 13.61
C ASN A 69 -6.56 -2.42 14.07
N ALA A 70 -5.67 -2.62 15.05
CA ALA A 70 -4.63 -1.65 15.37
C ALA A 70 -3.67 -1.39 14.20
N ASN A 71 -3.41 -2.40 13.36
CA ASN A 71 -2.57 -2.26 12.16
C ASN A 71 -3.13 -1.19 11.23
N VAL A 72 -4.45 -1.18 10.97
CA VAL A 72 -5.10 -0.21 10.07
C VAL A 72 -4.86 1.23 10.51
N HIS A 73 -4.93 1.50 11.82
CA HIS A 73 -4.64 2.82 12.36
C HIS A 73 -3.16 3.20 12.20
N CYS A 74 -2.25 2.29 12.55
CA CYS A 74 -0.81 2.51 12.43
C CYS A 74 -0.39 2.73 10.98
N ASP A 75 -0.96 1.95 10.06
CA ASP A 75 -0.66 2.01 8.65
C ASP A 75 -1.18 3.30 8.00
N SER A 76 -2.40 3.72 8.37
CA SER A 76 -2.94 5.01 7.94
C SER A 76 -2.06 6.19 8.37
N ILE A 77 -1.49 6.14 9.59
CA ILE A 77 -0.55 7.15 10.10
C ILE A 77 0.75 7.12 9.30
N ARG A 78 1.33 5.94 9.09
CA ARG A 78 2.55 5.76 8.28
C ARG A 78 2.38 6.33 6.88
N TYR A 79 1.29 5.94 6.20
CA TYR A 79 0.98 6.38 4.84
C TYR A 79 0.88 7.91 4.75
N ALA A 80 0.12 8.52 5.68
CA ALA A 80 -0.04 9.97 5.71
C ALA A 80 1.30 10.71 5.86
N ILE A 81 2.20 10.22 6.71
CA ILE A 81 3.52 10.83 6.94
C ILE A 81 4.43 10.64 5.73
N SER A 82 4.47 9.43 5.15
CA SER A 82 5.28 9.11 3.97
C SER A 82 4.87 9.96 2.78
N ARG A 83 3.56 10.00 2.50
CA ARG A 83 2.98 10.81 1.43
C ARG A 83 3.26 12.30 1.63
N LEU A 84 3.15 12.82 2.85
CA LEU A 84 3.48 14.22 3.14
C LEU A 84 4.95 14.51 2.82
N ALA A 85 5.88 13.63 3.23
CA ALA A 85 7.30 13.80 2.95
C ALA A 85 7.59 13.87 1.45
N ASP A 86 6.98 13.00 0.66
CA ASP A 86 7.17 12.96 -0.80
C ASP A 86 6.56 14.19 -1.50
N GLN A 87 5.38 14.63 -1.06
CA GLN A 87 4.76 15.86 -1.57
C GLN A 87 5.60 17.10 -1.24
N LEU A 88 6.10 17.21 0.01
CA LEU A 88 6.96 18.33 0.40
C LEU A 88 8.28 18.33 -0.36
N GLU A 89 8.88 17.16 -0.65
CA GLU A 89 10.07 17.07 -1.49
C GLU A 89 9.81 17.60 -2.91
N GLU A 90 8.68 17.22 -3.51
CA GLU A 90 8.28 17.74 -4.82
C GLU A 90 8.11 19.27 -4.78
N TYR A 91 7.44 19.81 -3.77
CA TYR A 91 7.22 21.23 -3.62
C TYR A 91 8.52 22.00 -3.34
N GLN A 92 9.43 21.45 -2.55
CA GLN A 92 10.78 22.00 -2.35
C GLN A 92 11.55 22.08 -3.68
N ARG A 93 11.53 21.01 -4.49
CA ARG A 93 12.19 21.01 -5.81
C ARG A 93 11.58 22.06 -6.74
N ARG A 94 10.25 22.14 -6.80
CA ARG A 94 9.53 23.15 -7.60
C ARG A 94 9.87 24.57 -7.15
N LEU A 95 9.84 24.83 -5.84
CA LEU A 95 10.16 26.13 -5.27
C LEU A 95 11.60 26.54 -5.60
N ASN A 96 12.57 25.66 -5.35
CA ASN A 96 13.98 25.93 -5.69
C ASN A 96 14.17 26.23 -7.18
N SER A 97 13.46 25.53 -8.07
CA SER A 97 13.49 25.83 -9.51
C SER A 97 12.98 27.25 -9.80
N VAL A 98 11.85 27.65 -9.21
CA VAL A 98 11.27 28.99 -9.39
C VAL A 98 12.22 30.07 -8.86
N LEU A 99 12.80 29.87 -7.68
CA LEU A 99 13.76 30.81 -7.09
C LEU A 99 15.01 30.98 -7.95
N ASN A 100 15.59 29.88 -8.43
CA ASN A 100 16.76 29.91 -9.31
C ASN A 100 16.48 30.63 -10.64
N GLN A 101 15.29 30.46 -11.20
CA GLN A 101 14.87 31.17 -12.42
C GLN A 101 14.71 32.68 -12.16
N ALA A 102 14.09 33.06 -11.04
CA ALA A 102 13.95 34.47 -10.66
C ALA A 102 15.32 35.16 -10.49
N ILE A 103 16.26 34.50 -9.81
CA ILE A 103 17.64 34.98 -9.64
C ILE A 103 18.36 35.11 -10.98
N THR A 104 18.19 34.14 -11.88
CA THR A 104 18.80 34.16 -13.23
C THR A 104 18.30 35.34 -14.09
N VAL A 105 17.05 35.76 -13.89
CA VAL A 105 16.45 36.94 -14.55
C VAL A 105 16.85 38.25 -13.86
N GLY A 106 17.59 38.19 -12.75
CA GLY A 106 18.11 39.35 -12.02
C GLY A 106 17.18 39.89 -10.93
N LEU A 107 16.20 39.10 -10.49
CA LEU A 107 15.31 39.45 -9.38
C LEU A 107 15.91 39.02 -8.04
N HIS A 108 15.63 39.78 -6.98
CA HIS A 108 15.96 39.40 -5.61
C HIS A 108 14.79 38.67 -4.94
N VAL A 109 15.13 37.64 -4.17
CA VAL A 109 14.17 36.83 -3.41
C VAL A 109 14.38 37.13 -1.92
N ASP A 110 13.35 37.64 -1.26
CA ASP A 110 13.31 37.73 0.21
C ASP A 110 12.77 36.41 0.75
N GLU A 111 13.67 35.58 1.27
CA GLU A 111 13.34 34.26 1.79
C GLU A 111 12.49 34.29 3.08
N GLU A 112 12.61 35.37 3.86
CA GLU A 112 11.86 35.55 5.11
C GLU A 112 10.41 35.95 4.83
N ARG A 113 10.21 36.83 3.85
CA ARG A 113 8.88 37.35 3.50
C ARG A 113 8.20 36.54 2.39
N GLY A 114 8.91 35.66 1.72
CA GLY A 114 8.39 34.89 0.59
C GLY A 114 8.04 35.76 -0.61
N ARG A 115 8.86 36.78 -0.89
CA ARG A 115 8.57 37.79 -1.93
C ARG A 115 9.71 37.96 -2.92
N VAL A 116 9.35 38.07 -4.19
CA VAL A 116 10.28 38.44 -5.27
C VAL A 116 10.18 39.93 -5.54
N HIS A 117 11.31 40.63 -5.63
CA HIS A 117 11.35 42.06 -5.91
C HIS A 117 12.53 42.43 -6.83
N ILE A 118 12.46 43.63 -7.39
CA ILE A 118 13.53 44.18 -8.22
C ILE A 118 14.60 44.77 -7.27
N PRO A 119 15.89 44.44 -7.42
CA PRO A 119 16.94 45.04 -6.59
C PRO A 119 17.04 46.54 -6.87
N TYR A 120 16.81 47.36 -5.84
CA TYR A 120 16.88 48.82 -5.93
C TYR A 120 18.31 49.34 -6.21
N ASP A 121 19.32 48.55 -5.89
CA ASP A 121 20.73 48.93 -5.94
C ASP A 121 21.31 48.95 -7.37
N ALA A 122 20.59 48.36 -8.33
CA ALA A 122 20.99 48.26 -9.74
C ALA A 122 20.38 49.34 -10.64
N VAL A 123 19.53 50.23 -10.09
CA VAL A 123 18.81 51.24 -10.87
C VAL A 123 19.49 52.61 -10.65
N PRO A 124 20.15 53.21 -11.66
CA PRO A 124 20.59 54.59 -11.56
C PRO A 124 19.38 55.48 -11.24
N ALA A 125 19.50 56.42 -10.31
CA ALA A 125 18.41 57.32 -9.90
C ALA A 125 17.72 58.07 -11.06
N ALA A 126 18.35 58.13 -12.24
CA ALA A 126 17.80 58.71 -13.47
C ALA A 126 16.87 57.76 -14.27
N SER A 127 16.79 56.48 -13.92
CA SER A 127 16.01 55.43 -14.62
C SER A 127 14.82 54.90 -13.81
N VAL A 128 14.61 55.41 -12.59
CA VAL A 128 13.50 55.06 -11.67
C VAL A 128 12.15 55.64 -12.15
N SER A 129 12.10 56.30 -13.31
CA SER A 129 10.87 56.84 -13.88
C SER A 129 9.96 55.75 -14.45
N GLY A 130 9.34 54.93 -13.58
CA GLY A 130 8.15 54.08 -13.85
C GLY A 130 8.27 52.96 -14.90
N GLY A 131 9.16 53.06 -15.89
CA GLY A 131 9.22 52.16 -17.04
C GLY A 131 9.80 50.79 -16.74
N ILE A 132 10.85 50.71 -15.90
CA ILE A 132 11.44 49.43 -15.47
C ILE A 132 10.46 48.69 -14.55
N GLU A 133 9.78 49.40 -13.67
CA GLU A 133 8.79 48.82 -12.74
C GLU A 133 7.52 48.35 -13.47
N LEU A 134 7.01 49.11 -14.45
CA LEU A 134 5.92 48.67 -15.33
C LEU A 134 6.31 47.46 -16.21
N ALA A 135 7.55 47.39 -16.70
CA ALA A 135 7.99 46.31 -17.58
C ALA A 135 8.33 45.00 -16.82
N ALA A 136 8.90 45.10 -15.61
CA ALA A 136 9.22 43.95 -14.77
C ALA A 136 8.04 43.49 -13.91
N GLY A 137 7.04 44.34 -13.68
CA GLY A 137 5.83 44.04 -12.89
C GLY A 137 5.13 42.72 -13.26
N PRO A 138 4.83 42.45 -14.55
CA PRO A 138 4.21 41.17 -14.95
C PRO A 138 5.08 39.94 -14.65
N THR A 139 6.40 40.06 -14.77
CA THR A 139 7.36 38.98 -14.51
C THR A 139 7.46 38.69 -13.01
N VAL A 140 7.59 39.73 -12.18
CA VAL A 140 7.56 39.62 -10.72
C VAL A 140 6.25 39.00 -10.25
N ASN A 141 5.12 39.47 -10.79
CA ASN A 141 3.79 38.94 -10.45
C ASN A 141 3.65 37.46 -10.84
N SER A 142 4.21 37.05 -11.98
CA SER A 142 4.18 35.64 -12.40
C SER A 142 4.94 34.73 -11.42
N TYR A 143 6.14 35.11 -10.99
CA TYR A 143 6.90 34.34 -10.00
C TYR A 143 6.23 34.35 -8.63
N GLN A 144 5.67 35.49 -8.22
CA GLN A 144 4.92 35.61 -6.97
C GLN A 144 3.72 34.64 -6.94
N LEU A 145 2.93 34.59 -8.02
CA LEU A 145 1.80 33.66 -8.14
C LEU A 145 2.24 32.20 -8.09
N GLN A 146 3.34 31.84 -8.74
CA GLN A 146 3.87 30.46 -8.70
C GLN A 146 4.31 30.07 -7.29
N ILE A 147 4.97 30.97 -6.56
CA ILE A 147 5.37 30.72 -5.16
C ILE A 147 4.12 30.55 -4.28
N GLU A 148 3.14 31.42 -4.41
CA GLU A 148 1.88 31.34 -3.66
C GLU A 148 1.11 30.05 -3.94
N GLU A 149 1.08 29.60 -5.19
CA GLU A 149 0.49 28.31 -5.57
C GLU A 149 1.20 27.14 -4.88
N ILE A 150 2.54 27.09 -4.94
CA ILE A 150 3.33 26.02 -4.31
C ILE A 150 3.09 25.99 -2.80
N LEU A 151 3.10 27.15 -2.14
CA LEU A 151 2.82 27.24 -0.71
C LEU A 151 1.39 26.82 -0.38
N SER A 152 0.40 27.18 -1.21
CA SER A 152 -0.98 26.74 -1.04
C SER A 152 -1.10 25.21 -1.12
N LEU A 153 -0.44 24.58 -2.10
CA LEU A 153 -0.40 23.12 -2.25
C LEU A 153 0.26 22.43 -1.05
N ALA A 154 1.37 22.98 -0.54
CA ALA A 154 2.00 22.47 0.68
C ALA A 154 1.06 22.56 1.90
N ASN A 155 0.33 23.66 2.04
CA ASN A 155 -0.67 23.85 3.11
C ASN A 155 -1.89 22.94 2.99
N VAL A 156 -2.25 22.51 1.78
CA VAL A 156 -3.28 21.48 1.58
C VAL A 156 -2.74 20.13 2.05
N ALA A 157 -1.54 19.74 1.59
CA ALA A 157 -0.92 18.48 1.99
C ALA A 157 -0.74 18.35 3.52
N ASP A 158 -0.29 19.40 4.20
CA ASP A 158 -0.18 19.45 5.66
C ASP A 158 -1.53 19.21 6.35
N ARG A 159 -2.59 19.88 5.90
CA ARG A 159 -3.93 19.74 6.47
C ARG A 159 -4.51 18.35 6.25
N ASP A 160 -4.30 17.79 5.05
CA ASP A 160 -4.77 16.44 4.73
C ASP A 160 -4.07 15.40 5.61
N ALA A 161 -2.74 15.50 5.75
CA ALA A 161 -1.97 14.63 6.63
C ALA A 161 -2.42 14.78 8.10
N ALA A 162 -2.58 16.02 8.60
CA ALA A 162 -3.05 16.28 9.95
C ALA A 162 -4.46 15.71 10.21
N ALA A 163 -5.36 15.76 9.22
CA ALA A 163 -6.69 15.18 9.33
C ALA A 163 -6.65 13.65 9.45
N VAL A 164 -5.79 12.98 8.68
CA VAL A 164 -5.60 11.52 8.79
C VAL A 164 -5.00 11.16 10.15
N LEU A 165 -3.96 11.88 10.59
CA LEU A 165 -3.35 11.66 11.91
C LEU A 165 -4.37 11.82 13.04
N ALA A 166 -5.20 12.87 13.00
CA ALA A 166 -6.23 13.11 14.01
C ALA A 166 -7.32 12.03 14.00
N LYS A 167 -7.70 11.53 12.82
CA LYS A 167 -8.71 10.47 12.68
C LYS A 167 -8.23 9.13 13.23
N HIS A 168 -6.96 8.80 13.03
CA HIS A 168 -6.40 7.48 13.37
C HIS A 168 -5.63 7.46 14.70
N GLN A 169 -5.59 8.58 15.43
CA GLN A 169 -5.04 8.63 16.77
C GLN A 169 -5.97 7.87 17.74
N MET A 170 -5.46 6.79 18.32
CA MET A 170 -6.15 6.07 19.40
C MET A 170 -5.67 6.54 20.77
N GLY A 171 -6.59 6.65 21.73
CA GLY A 171 -6.25 6.89 23.12
C GLY A 171 -5.52 5.70 23.77
N GLU A 172 -4.71 5.93 24.80
CA GLU A 172 -3.95 4.87 25.49
C GLU A 172 -4.85 3.76 26.09
N THR A 173 -6.09 4.09 26.44
CA THR A 173 -7.09 3.15 26.97
C THR A 173 -8.09 2.68 25.92
N GLU A 174 -8.01 3.20 24.70
CA GLU A 174 -8.91 2.84 23.61
C GLU A 174 -8.46 1.52 23.00
N LEU A 175 -9.41 0.63 22.80
CA LEU A 175 -9.15 -0.66 22.18
C LEU A 175 -9.71 -0.64 20.75
N PRO A 176 -8.96 -1.19 19.78
CA PRO A 176 -9.48 -1.36 18.43
C PRO A 176 -10.77 -2.17 18.42
N GLU A 177 -11.56 -1.93 17.38
CA GLU A 177 -12.79 -2.66 17.09
C GLU A 177 -12.53 -4.17 17.08
N THR A 178 -13.52 -4.95 17.51
CA THR A 178 -13.40 -6.42 17.55
C THR A 178 -14.05 -7.11 16.36
N GLU A 179 -14.57 -6.33 15.43
CA GLU A 179 -15.21 -6.80 14.20
C GLU A 179 -14.31 -6.48 13.01
N LEU A 180 -14.23 -7.41 12.07
CA LEU A 180 -13.57 -7.16 10.79
C LEU A 180 -14.55 -6.44 9.88
N GLU A 181 -14.04 -5.52 9.08
CA GLU A 181 -14.82 -4.96 7.99
C GLU A 181 -15.29 -6.10 7.07
N PRO A 182 -16.59 -6.15 6.72
CA PRO A 182 -17.12 -7.20 5.87
C PRO A 182 -16.43 -7.21 4.51
N ILE A 183 -16.10 -8.41 4.02
CA ILE A 183 -15.68 -8.58 2.63
C ILE A 183 -16.94 -8.54 1.77
N HIS A 184 -16.98 -7.57 0.87
CA HIS A 184 -18.06 -7.38 -0.09
C HIS A 184 -17.69 -8.08 -1.41
N GLU A 185 -18.39 -9.17 -1.75
CA GLU A 185 -18.09 -10.00 -2.93
C GLU A 185 -18.10 -9.18 -4.24
N ASP A 186 -19.03 -8.24 -4.37
CA ASP A 186 -19.11 -7.33 -5.52
C ASP A 186 -17.86 -6.47 -5.68
N ILE A 187 -17.27 -6.01 -4.58
CA ILE A 187 -15.99 -5.28 -4.60
C ILE A 187 -14.85 -6.22 -4.97
N VAL A 188 -14.80 -7.43 -4.40
CA VAL A 188 -13.78 -8.42 -4.73
C VAL A 188 -13.80 -8.73 -6.23
N LEU A 189 -14.97 -8.99 -6.81
CA LEU A 189 -15.11 -9.27 -8.23
C LEU A 189 -14.80 -8.05 -9.10
N ALA A 190 -15.14 -6.83 -8.64
CA ALA A 190 -14.79 -5.60 -9.35
C ALA A 190 -13.27 -5.42 -9.50
N THR A 191 -12.47 -5.97 -8.57
CA THR A 191 -11.00 -5.88 -8.64
C THR A 191 -10.42 -6.57 -9.87
N LEU A 192 -11.13 -7.50 -10.50
CA LEU A 192 -10.71 -8.12 -11.77
C LEU A 192 -10.56 -7.09 -12.89
N PHE A 193 -11.26 -5.97 -12.80
CA PHE A 193 -11.21 -4.87 -13.77
C PHE A 193 -10.29 -3.72 -13.35
N TYR A 194 -9.67 -3.80 -12.16
CA TYR A 194 -8.75 -2.77 -11.69
C TYR A 194 -7.43 -2.83 -12.48
N SER A 195 -6.80 -1.67 -12.62
CA SER A 195 -5.39 -1.61 -13.00
C SER A 195 -4.53 -2.32 -11.93
N PRO A 196 -3.34 -2.84 -12.26
CA PRO A 196 -2.46 -3.46 -11.28
C PRO A 196 -2.19 -2.57 -10.05
N ASP A 197 -1.93 -1.28 -10.25
CA ASP A 197 -1.68 -0.32 -9.16
C ASP A 197 -2.94 -0.09 -8.31
N SER A 198 -4.12 0.05 -8.92
CA SER A 198 -5.39 0.18 -8.18
C SER A 198 -5.73 -1.08 -7.38
N ARG A 199 -5.39 -2.26 -7.91
CA ARG A 199 -5.60 -3.54 -7.24
C ARG A 199 -4.64 -3.71 -6.06
N ALA A 200 -3.38 -3.31 -6.23
CA ALA A 200 -2.41 -3.25 -5.14
C ALA A 200 -2.92 -2.34 -4.02
N GLN A 201 -3.33 -1.12 -4.35
CA GLN A 201 -3.87 -0.17 -3.37
C GLN A 201 -5.08 -0.73 -2.61
N TRP A 202 -6.02 -1.39 -3.30
CA TRP A 202 -7.15 -2.04 -2.65
C TRP A 202 -6.71 -3.14 -1.68
N TRP A 203 -5.75 -3.98 -2.09
CA TRP A 203 -5.24 -5.09 -1.30
C TRP A 203 -4.53 -4.63 -0.02
N TYR A 204 -3.65 -3.64 -0.15
CA TYR A 204 -2.92 -3.11 1.00
C TYR A 204 -3.82 -2.33 1.96
N ALA A 205 -4.91 -1.73 1.46
CA ALA A 205 -5.96 -1.18 2.31
C ALA A 205 -6.76 -2.23 3.10
N GLN A 206 -6.69 -3.53 2.75
CA GLN A 206 -7.38 -4.58 3.51
C GLN A 206 -6.63 -4.91 4.79
N HIS A 207 -7.38 -5.14 5.88
CA HIS A 207 -6.87 -5.76 7.09
C HIS A 207 -6.16 -7.10 6.79
N GLN A 208 -5.07 -7.45 7.49
CA GLN A 208 -4.31 -8.70 7.25
C GLN A 208 -5.19 -9.96 7.30
N LEU A 209 -6.04 -10.11 8.33
CA LEU A 209 -7.02 -11.22 8.36
C LEU A 209 -8.00 -11.20 7.18
N ASN A 210 -8.38 -10.04 6.65
CA ASN A 210 -9.18 -9.97 5.43
C ASN A 210 -8.36 -10.40 4.22
N ARG A 211 -7.06 -10.04 4.12
CA ARG A 211 -6.15 -10.57 3.08
C ARG A 211 -6.04 -12.10 3.12
N ASP A 212 -5.91 -12.68 4.32
CA ASP A 212 -5.87 -14.13 4.51
C ASP A 212 -7.21 -14.78 4.11
N ARG A 213 -8.33 -14.20 4.54
CA ARG A 213 -9.67 -14.64 4.14
C ARG A 213 -9.91 -14.53 2.65
N LEU A 214 -9.52 -13.42 2.02
CA LEU A 214 -9.62 -13.23 0.56
C LEU A 214 -8.81 -14.29 -0.19
N THR A 215 -7.61 -14.60 0.30
CA THR A 215 -6.75 -15.67 -0.26
C THR A 215 -7.42 -17.04 -0.15
N ALA A 216 -8.13 -17.31 0.95
CA ALA A 216 -8.79 -18.60 1.19
C ALA A 216 -10.16 -18.73 0.49
N GLU A 217 -10.98 -17.67 0.52
CA GLU A 217 -12.37 -17.65 0.05
C GLU A 217 -12.44 -17.36 -1.46
N TYR A 218 -11.57 -16.49 -1.99
CA TYR A 218 -11.55 -16.05 -3.40
C TYR A 218 -10.20 -16.29 -4.12
N PRO A 219 -9.62 -17.50 -4.04
CA PRO A 219 -8.28 -17.74 -4.57
C PRO A 219 -8.17 -17.58 -6.09
N GLU A 220 -9.26 -17.70 -6.85
CA GLU A 220 -9.29 -17.43 -8.30
C GLU A 220 -9.07 -15.94 -8.64
N VAL A 221 -9.58 -15.03 -7.79
CA VAL A 221 -9.37 -13.59 -7.94
C VAL A 221 -7.98 -13.20 -7.48
N ILE A 222 -7.57 -13.68 -6.30
CA ILE A 222 -6.26 -13.34 -5.71
C ILE A 222 -5.13 -13.98 -6.51
N GLY A 223 -5.24 -15.26 -6.88
CA GLY A 223 -4.20 -16.00 -7.58
C GLY A 223 -3.86 -15.41 -8.95
N SER A 224 -4.86 -14.92 -9.69
CA SER A 224 -4.69 -14.30 -11.01
C SER A 224 -4.39 -12.79 -10.95
N GLY A 225 -4.43 -12.19 -9.76
CA GLY A 225 -4.39 -10.76 -9.56
C GLY A 225 -3.01 -10.13 -9.80
N GLU A 226 -2.66 -9.80 -11.05
CA GLU A 226 -1.52 -8.91 -11.32
C GLU A 226 -1.69 -7.58 -10.55
N GLY A 227 -0.61 -7.10 -9.92
CA GLY A 227 -0.66 -6.00 -8.96
C GLY A 227 -0.65 -6.45 -7.48
N LEU A 228 -0.98 -7.72 -7.21
CA LEU A 228 -0.95 -8.25 -5.84
C LEU A 228 0.43 -8.81 -5.47
N PRO A 229 0.76 -8.86 -4.17
CA PRO A 229 2.00 -9.48 -3.69
C PRO A 229 2.15 -10.91 -4.22
N THR A 230 3.34 -11.23 -4.69
CA THR A 230 3.65 -12.54 -5.28
C THR A 230 3.45 -13.68 -4.28
N GLY A 231 3.69 -13.43 -2.99
CA GLY A 231 3.41 -14.38 -1.92
C GLY A 231 1.92 -14.69 -1.76
N ALA A 232 1.05 -13.68 -1.82
CA ALA A 232 -0.40 -13.87 -1.74
C ALA A 232 -0.93 -14.63 -2.96
N ARG A 233 -0.44 -14.28 -4.16
CA ARG A 233 -0.77 -14.99 -5.40
C ARG A 233 -0.33 -16.45 -5.35
N ASP A 234 0.90 -16.71 -4.88
CA ASP A 234 1.43 -18.06 -4.71
C ASP A 234 0.57 -18.88 -3.74
N ALA A 235 0.21 -18.33 -2.58
CA ALA A 235 -0.66 -18.99 -1.63
C ALA A 235 -2.04 -19.34 -2.23
N ALA A 236 -2.69 -18.39 -2.91
CA ALA A 236 -3.97 -18.60 -3.57
C ALA A 236 -3.88 -19.65 -4.69
N ASN A 237 -2.86 -19.58 -5.54
CA ASN A 237 -2.70 -20.52 -6.65
C ASN A 237 -2.33 -21.94 -6.17
N ARG A 238 -1.57 -22.08 -5.07
CA ARG A 238 -1.30 -23.38 -4.44
C ARG A 238 -2.56 -23.99 -3.83
N LEU A 239 -3.43 -23.16 -3.27
CA LEU A 239 -4.75 -23.59 -2.82
C LEU A 239 -5.61 -24.08 -3.99
N LEU A 240 -5.63 -23.36 -5.13
CA LEU A 240 -6.32 -23.82 -6.34
C LEU A 240 -5.75 -25.15 -6.85
N LEU A 241 -4.43 -25.29 -6.97
CA LEU A 241 -3.79 -26.55 -7.35
C LEU A 241 -4.24 -27.70 -6.46
N SER A 242 -4.24 -27.49 -5.14
CA SER A 242 -4.65 -28.49 -4.16
C SER A 242 -6.12 -28.87 -4.31
N ARG A 243 -7.01 -27.88 -4.51
CA ARG A 243 -8.44 -28.09 -4.77
C ARG A 243 -8.66 -28.89 -6.05
N THR A 244 -8.06 -28.47 -7.17
CA THR A 244 -8.15 -29.15 -8.47
C THR A 244 -7.66 -30.59 -8.38
N ARG A 245 -6.53 -30.82 -7.69
CA ARG A 245 -5.98 -32.16 -7.48
C ARG A 245 -6.98 -33.05 -6.73
N ASN A 246 -7.51 -32.55 -5.60
CA ASN A 246 -8.46 -33.30 -4.78
C ASN A 246 -9.76 -33.61 -5.55
N GLU A 247 -10.26 -32.66 -6.33
CA GLU A 247 -11.44 -32.86 -7.18
C GLU A 247 -11.20 -33.94 -8.25
N LEU A 248 -10.04 -33.92 -8.91
CA LEU A 248 -9.70 -34.92 -9.93
C LEU A 248 -9.55 -36.32 -9.31
N LEU A 249 -8.89 -36.44 -8.16
CA LEU A 249 -8.76 -37.71 -7.43
C LEU A 249 -10.12 -38.25 -6.97
N ALA A 250 -11.00 -37.37 -6.47
CA ALA A 250 -12.35 -37.76 -6.08
C ALA A 250 -13.18 -38.24 -7.28
N ARG A 251 -13.07 -37.58 -8.44
CA ARG A 251 -13.71 -38.00 -9.69
C ARG A 251 -13.20 -39.36 -10.17
N GLN A 252 -11.90 -39.63 -10.07
CA GLN A 252 -11.33 -40.94 -10.40
C GLN A 252 -11.87 -42.03 -9.49
N ALA A 253 -11.90 -41.81 -8.16
CA ALA A 253 -12.44 -42.77 -7.21
C ALA A 253 -13.93 -43.07 -7.42
N ALA A 254 -14.70 -42.11 -7.95
CA ALA A 254 -16.12 -42.25 -8.22
C ALA A 254 -16.46 -42.89 -9.58
N THR A 255 -15.49 -43.04 -10.48
CA THR A 255 -15.72 -43.54 -11.85
C THR A 255 -15.34 -45.02 -11.95
N PRO A 256 -16.26 -45.94 -12.31
CA PRO A 256 -15.93 -47.36 -12.49
C PRO A 256 -14.99 -47.60 -13.70
N ASP A 257 -14.09 -48.58 -13.56
CA ASP A 257 -13.00 -48.94 -14.50
C ASP A 257 -13.42 -49.05 -15.99
N GLU A 258 -14.67 -49.45 -16.27
CA GLU A 258 -15.15 -49.73 -17.64
C GLU A 258 -15.72 -48.49 -18.37
N ALA A 259 -15.88 -47.35 -17.69
CA ALA A 259 -16.41 -46.11 -18.28
C ALA A 259 -15.30 -45.08 -18.64
N ALA A 260 -14.03 -45.42 -18.46
CA ALA A 260 -12.87 -44.54 -18.60
C ALA A 260 -12.57 -44.20 -20.07
N GLY A 261 -13.37 -43.30 -20.66
CA GLY A 261 -13.11 -42.68 -21.95
C GLY A 261 -12.11 -41.51 -21.87
N GLN A 262 -12.17 -40.60 -22.84
CA GLN A 262 -11.28 -39.43 -22.97
C GLN A 262 -11.21 -38.53 -21.71
N ALA A 263 -12.24 -38.49 -20.88
CA ALA A 263 -12.28 -37.70 -19.66
C ALA A 263 -11.29 -38.19 -18.58
N ALA A 264 -11.10 -39.51 -18.45
CA ALA A 264 -10.13 -40.09 -17.53
C ALA A 264 -8.69 -39.78 -17.97
N VAL A 265 -8.39 -39.96 -19.26
CA VAL A 265 -7.09 -39.61 -19.85
C VAL A 265 -6.76 -38.13 -19.68
N ASN A 266 -7.76 -37.25 -19.78
CA ASN A 266 -7.57 -35.82 -19.54
C ASN A 266 -7.30 -35.53 -18.06
N ALA A 267 -7.99 -36.20 -17.13
CA ALA A 267 -7.74 -36.05 -15.69
C ALA A 267 -6.34 -36.54 -15.28
N ASP A 268 -5.89 -37.68 -15.80
CA ASP A 268 -4.54 -38.20 -15.56
C ASP A 268 -3.47 -37.25 -16.06
N ARG A 269 -3.67 -36.67 -17.25
CA ARG A 269 -2.75 -35.65 -17.79
C ARG A 269 -2.68 -34.44 -16.86
N THR A 270 -3.82 -33.90 -16.44
CA THR A 270 -3.85 -32.75 -15.53
C THR A 270 -3.21 -33.07 -14.18
N LEU A 271 -3.41 -34.27 -13.63
CA LEU A 271 -2.75 -34.70 -12.38
C LEU A 271 -1.23 -34.80 -12.55
N SER A 272 -0.75 -35.30 -13.69
CA SER A 272 0.68 -35.30 -14.03
C SER A 272 1.24 -33.88 -14.14
N ASP A 273 0.51 -32.97 -14.79
CA ASP A 273 0.91 -31.56 -14.93
C ASP A 273 0.99 -30.88 -13.55
N ILE A 274 0.03 -31.15 -12.66
CA ILE A 274 0.04 -30.65 -11.27
C ILE A 274 1.27 -31.17 -10.52
N ALA A 275 1.56 -32.48 -10.60
CA ALA A 275 2.72 -33.07 -9.94
C ALA A 275 4.05 -32.50 -10.45
N ASP A 276 4.13 -32.19 -11.74
CA ASP A 276 5.28 -31.53 -12.34
C ASP A 276 5.47 -30.10 -11.84
N ILE A 277 4.37 -29.34 -11.64
CA ILE A 277 4.41 -28.01 -11.03
C ILE A 277 4.87 -28.09 -9.58
N GLU A 278 4.29 -29.00 -8.78
CA GLU A 278 4.65 -29.21 -7.38
C GLU A 278 6.14 -29.55 -7.23
N ARG A 279 6.66 -30.43 -8.10
CA ARG A 279 8.09 -30.76 -8.13
C ARG A 279 8.97 -29.54 -8.42
N ARG A 280 8.61 -28.73 -9.42
CA ARG A 280 9.36 -27.52 -9.78
C ARG A 280 9.36 -26.49 -8.64
N LEU A 281 8.25 -26.35 -7.92
CA LEU A 281 8.15 -25.50 -6.74
C LEU A 281 8.98 -26.03 -5.56
N ALA A 282 9.18 -27.35 -5.47
CA ALA A 282 10.03 -27.96 -4.44
C ALA A 282 11.53 -27.84 -4.75
N GLU A 283 11.91 -27.81 -6.04
CA GLU A 283 13.29 -27.67 -6.49
C GLU A 283 13.86 -26.25 -6.28
N ASP A 284 12.99 -25.23 -6.29
CA ASP A 284 13.36 -23.82 -6.08
C ASP A 284 12.45 -23.20 -4.98
N PRO A 285 12.94 -23.09 -3.73
CA PRO A 285 12.18 -22.48 -2.64
C PRO A 285 11.78 -21.01 -2.87
N ASP A 286 12.50 -20.31 -3.75
CA ASP A 286 12.21 -18.93 -4.11
C ASP A 286 11.18 -18.83 -5.24
N ALA A 287 10.84 -19.96 -5.89
CA ALA A 287 9.81 -19.98 -6.90
C ALA A 287 8.41 -19.66 -6.31
N ARG A 288 7.64 -18.89 -7.06
CA ARG A 288 6.27 -18.49 -6.74
C ARG A 288 5.36 -18.88 -7.88
N LEU A 289 4.22 -19.50 -7.57
CA LEU A 289 3.18 -19.81 -8.53
C LEU A 289 2.31 -18.57 -8.74
N LEU A 290 2.61 -17.80 -9.79
CA LEU A 290 1.96 -16.53 -10.08
C LEU A 290 0.60 -16.66 -10.77
N ASN A 291 0.32 -17.80 -11.40
CA ASN A 291 -1.00 -18.13 -11.94
C ASN A 291 -1.23 -19.64 -11.84
N HIS A 292 -2.48 -20.05 -11.56
CA HIS A 292 -2.90 -21.46 -11.61
C HIS A 292 -3.16 -21.93 -13.05
N TYR A 293 -3.78 -21.10 -13.90
CA TYR A 293 -4.09 -21.45 -15.28
C TYR A 293 -3.98 -20.26 -16.26
N PRO A 294 -3.10 -20.33 -17.30
CA PRO A 294 -2.04 -21.32 -17.43
C PRO A 294 -1.02 -21.20 -16.27
N PRO A 295 -0.46 -22.33 -15.80
CA PRO A 295 0.44 -22.31 -14.67
C PRO A 295 1.69 -21.51 -14.97
N THR A 296 1.90 -20.44 -14.21
CA THR A 296 3.04 -19.53 -14.38
C THR A 296 3.86 -19.53 -13.11
N ILE A 297 5.13 -19.93 -13.19
CA ILE A 297 6.08 -19.86 -12.08
C ILE A 297 7.00 -18.67 -12.32
N GLY A 298 7.15 -17.82 -11.32
CA GLY A 298 8.04 -16.67 -11.34
C GLY A 298 8.82 -16.54 -10.04
N LYS A 299 9.49 -15.40 -9.89
CA LYS A 299 10.21 -15.01 -8.68
C LYS A 299 9.44 -13.91 -7.95
N PRO A 300 9.78 -13.63 -6.68
CA PRO A 300 9.30 -12.45 -5.98
C PRO A 300 9.54 -11.20 -6.82
N ASP A 301 8.56 -10.30 -6.80
CA ASP A 301 8.61 -9.03 -7.53
C ASP A 301 8.53 -7.90 -6.50
N PRO A 302 9.66 -7.26 -6.17
CA PRO A 302 9.72 -6.18 -5.20
C PRO A 302 8.75 -5.04 -5.49
N ARG A 303 8.32 -4.85 -6.76
CA ARG A 303 7.34 -3.82 -7.11
C ARG A 303 6.01 -4.02 -6.40
N TRP A 304 5.56 -5.26 -6.28
CA TRP A 304 4.25 -5.60 -5.69
C TRP A 304 4.38 -6.11 -4.27
N ASP A 305 5.50 -6.77 -3.94
CA ASP A 305 5.79 -7.27 -2.60
C ASP A 305 6.14 -6.14 -1.61
N ASN A 306 6.68 -5.03 -2.12
CA ASN A 306 6.93 -3.80 -1.36
C ASN A 306 6.15 -2.64 -1.98
N TYR A 307 4.93 -2.90 -2.45
CA TYR A 307 4.12 -1.86 -3.07
C TYR A 307 3.99 -0.70 -2.08
N PRO A 308 4.43 0.52 -2.46
CA PRO A 308 4.31 1.66 -1.59
C PRO A 308 2.83 1.96 -1.44
N ASP A 309 2.33 1.87 -0.22
CA ASP A 309 0.99 2.33 0.11
C ASP A 309 0.77 3.77 -0.34
#